data_AF-A0A227J8L0-F1
#
_entry.id   AF-A0A227J8L0-F1
#
_cell.length_a   1.000
_cell.length_b   1.000
_cell.length_c   1.000
_cell.angle_alpha   90.00
_cell.angle_beta   90.00
_cell.angle_gamma   90.00
#
_symmetry.space_group_name_H-M   'P 1'
#
loop_
_entity.id
_entity.type
_entity.pdbx_description
1 polymer ?
#
loop_
_entity_poly.entity_id
_entity_poly.type
_entity_poly.pdbx_seq_one_letter_code
_entity_poly.pdbx_strand_id
1 'polypeptide(L)'
;MGDALSTYFEARANMTSGKATMAGGLATRSAQALAKLCYETLLEDGLKAKAAVENGVSTKAVENIIEANTYLSGIGFESSGLAGAHAIHNGLTKLEECHHLYHGEKVAFGTLVQLVLENAAMEEINTVLAFCRS
;
A
#
# COMPACT_ATOMS: atom_id res chain seq x y z
N MET A 1 3.60 4.78 -4.90
CA MET A 1 4.11 3.49 -4.39
C MET A 1 3.92 3.34 -2.89
N GLY A 2 4.40 4.26 -2.03
CA GLY A 2 4.24 4.13 -0.58
C GLY A 2 2.78 3.99 -0.09
N ASP A 3 1.85 4.69 -0.74
CA ASP A 3 0.41 4.57 -0.49
C ASP A 3 -0.13 3.20 -0.96
N ALA A 4 0.09 2.86 -2.23
CA ALA A 4 -0.34 1.59 -2.83
C ALA A 4 0.19 0.33 -2.11
N LEU A 5 1.33 0.44 -1.42
CA LEU A 5 1.90 -0.63 -0.62
C LEU A 5 0.97 -1.06 0.53
N SER A 6 0.23 -0.13 1.15
CA SER A 6 -0.66 -0.47 2.27
C SER A 6 -1.89 -1.25 1.82
N THR A 7 -2.30 -1.08 0.56
CA THR A 7 -3.56 -1.59 0.02
C THR A 7 -3.74 -3.09 0.26
N TYR A 8 -2.70 -3.90 0.03
CA TYR A 8 -2.78 -5.34 0.27
C TYR A 8 -2.96 -5.69 1.76
N PHE A 9 -2.17 -5.07 2.62
CA PHE A 9 -2.17 -5.39 4.05
C PHE A 9 -3.45 -4.92 4.74
N GLU A 10 -3.96 -3.74 4.38
CA GLU A 10 -5.23 -3.24 4.88
C GLU A 10 -6.43 -4.04 4.34
N ALA A 11 -6.42 -4.41 3.06
CA ALA A 11 -7.42 -5.30 2.47
C ALA A 11 -7.45 -6.66 3.17
N ARG A 12 -6.28 -7.26 3.43
CA ARG A 12 -6.12 -8.53 4.16
C ARG A 12 -6.68 -8.43 5.58
N ALA A 13 -6.32 -7.38 6.31
CA ALA A 13 -6.80 -7.14 7.66
C ALA A 13 -8.32 -6.93 7.70
N ASN A 14 -8.87 -6.15 6.76
CA ASN A 14 -10.31 -5.91 6.67
C ASN A 14 -11.07 -7.23 6.40
N MET A 15 -10.59 -8.06 5.46
CA MET A 15 -11.17 -9.37 5.17
C MET A 15 -11.21 -10.28 6.41
N THR A 16 -10.12 -10.35 7.18
CA THR A 16 -10.08 -11.14 8.42
C THR A 16 -11.03 -10.57 9.48
N SER A 17 -11.19 -9.25 9.56
CA SER A 17 -12.09 -8.60 10.53
C SER A 17 -13.58 -8.67 10.17
N GLY A 18 -13.92 -8.93 8.91
CA GLY A 18 -15.30 -8.97 8.41
C GLY A 18 -16.03 -7.62 8.45
N LYS A 19 -15.30 -6.50 8.43
CA LYS A 19 -15.90 -5.15 8.44
C LYS A 19 -16.40 -4.73 7.06
N ALA A 20 -17.31 -3.77 7.05
CA ALA A 20 -17.74 -3.14 5.82
C ALA A 20 -16.60 -2.30 5.21
N THR A 21 -16.55 -2.25 3.89
CA THR A 21 -15.63 -1.43 3.11
C THR A 21 -16.22 -0.05 2.86
N MET A 22 -15.45 0.84 2.24
CA MET A 22 -15.94 2.17 1.88
C MET A 22 -17.06 2.12 0.82
N ALA A 23 -17.11 1.04 0.04
CA ALA A 23 -18.20 0.75 -0.89
C ALA A 23 -19.53 0.35 -0.20
N GLY A 24 -19.57 0.28 1.14
CA GLY A 24 -20.79 0.06 1.91
C GLY A 24 -21.21 -1.40 2.11
N GLY A 25 -20.41 -2.36 1.66
CA GLY A 25 -20.65 -3.80 1.80
C GLY A 25 -19.42 -4.56 2.29
N LEU A 26 -19.45 -5.89 2.26
CA LEU A 26 -18.27 -6.71 2.53
C LEU A 26 -17.32 -6.69 1.33
N ALA A 27 -16.03 -6.92 1.61
CA ALA A 27 -15.01 -7.00 0.57
C ALA A 27 -15.34 -8.12 -0.44
N THR A 28 -15.21 -7.80 -1.73
CA THR A 28 -15.39 -8.80 -2.79
C THR A 28 -14.09 -9.57 -3.04
N ARG A 29 -14.20 -10.80 -3.53
CA ARG A 29 -13.03 -11.59 -3.96
C ARG A 29 -12.22 -10.87 -5.04
N SER A 30 -12.89 -10.13 -5.93
CA SER A 30 -12.26 -9.34 -6.99
C SER A 30 -11.41 -8.21 -6.41
N ALA A 31 -11.93 -7.45 -5.46
CA ALA A 31 -11.19 -6.35 -4.84
C ALA A 31 -9.95 -6.86 -4.07
N GLN A 32 -10.08 -7.99 -3.37
CA GLN A 32 -8.95 -8.65 -2.71
C GLN A 32 -7.87 -9.12 -3.70
N ALA A 33 -8.28 -9.66 -4.85
CA ALA A 33 -7.35 -10.06 -5.90
C ALA A 33 -6.60 -8.85 -6.48
N LEU A 34 -7.28 -7.72 -6.68
CA LEU A 34 -6.66 -6.48 -7.16
C LEU A 34 -5.69 -5.89 -6.13
N ALA A 35 -6.04 -5.92 -4.83
CA ALA A 35 -5.14 -5.48 -3.76
C ALA A 35 -3.87 -6.34 -3.71
N LYS A 36 -3.98 -7.66 -3.85
CA LYS A 36 -2.82 -8.56 -3.94
C LYS A 36 -1.97 -8.32 -5.19
N LEU A 37 -2.63 -8.16 -6.35
CA LEU A 37 -1.94 -7.84 -7.60
C LEU A 37 -1.19 -6.50 -7.51
N CYS A 38 -1.76 -5.50 -6.81
CA CYS A 38 -1.11 -4.23 -6.53
C CYS A 38 0.24 -4.46 -5.82
N TYR A 39 0.25 -5.22 -4.73
CA TYR A 39 1.46 -5.53 -3.97
C TYR A 39 2.50 -6.31 -4.80
N GLU A 40 2.07 -7.34 -5.53
CA GLU A 40 2.96 -8.13 -6.39
C GLU A 40 3.59 -7.26 -7.49
N THR A 41 2.80 -6.39 -8.12
CA THR A 41 3.28 -5.45 -9.15
C THR A 41 4.29 -4.45 -8.58
N LEU A 42 4.07 -3.96 -7.36
CA LEU A 42 5.03 -3.07 -6.68
C LEU A 42 6.37 -3.77 -6.47
N LEU A 43 6.36 -5.00 -5.94
CA LEU A 43 7.60 -5.74 -5.70
C LEU A 43 8.33 -6.12 -7.00
N GLU A 44 7.58 -6.45 -8.05
CA GLU A 44 8.15 -6.84 -9.33
C GLU A 44 8.76 -5.64 -10.07
N ASP A 45 8.05 -4.51 -10.15
CA ASP A 45 8.39 -3.41 -11.06
C ASP A 45 8.78 -2.10 -10.37
N GLY A 46 8.62 -1.96 -9.05
CA GLY A 46 8.79 -0.68 -8.36
C GLY A 46 10.17 -0.06 -8.53
N LEU A 47 11.24 -0.84 -8.30
CA LEU A 47 12.62 -0.36 -8.47
C LEU A 47 12.94 -0.03 -9.94
N LYS A 48 12.46 -0.85 -10.88
CA LYS A 48 12.65 -0.62 -12.32
C LYS A 48 11.97 0.68 -12.75
N ALA A 49 10.73 0.91 -12.28
CA ALA A 49 9.96 2.11 -12.57
C ALA A 49 10.61 3.36 -11.97
N LYS A 50 11.09 3.29 -10.72
CA LYS A 50 11.84 4.39 -10.09
C LYS A 50 13.04 4.78 -10.94
N ALA A 51 13.90 3.81 -11.28
CA ALA A 51 15.08 4.06 -12.10
C ALA A 51 14.72 4.63 -13.49
N ALA A 52 13.66 4.12 -14.12
CA ALA A 52 13.18 4.63 -15.41
C ALA A 52 12.72 6.10 -15.31
N VAL A 53 11.94 6.45 -14.29
CA VAL A 53 11.45 7.82 -14.06
C VAL A 53 12.59 8.77 -13.72
N GLU A 54 13.57 8.36 -12.91
CA GLU A 54 14.79 9.14 -12.62
C GLU A 54 15.60 9.47 -13.88
N ASN A 55 15.53 8.62 -14.90
CA ASN A 55 16.16 8.82 -16.21
C ASN A 55 15.21 9.43 -17.25
N GLY A 56 13.99 9.82 -16.87
CA GLY A 56 13.03 10.47 -17.75
C GLY A 56 12.49 9.58 -18.88
N VAL A 57 12.49 8.25 -18.71
CA VAL A 57 12.01 7.30 -19.73
C VAL A 57 10.73 6.60 -19.29
N SER A 58 9.75 6.47 -20.21
CA SER A 58 8.58 5.60 -19.99
C SER A 58 8.92 4.18 -20.46
N THR A 59 8.77 3.23 -19.55
CA THR A 59 8.97 1.80 -19.80
C THR A 59 7.72 1.03 -19.37
N LYS A 60 7.61 -0.25 -19.77
CA LYS A 60 6.49 -1.09 -19.32
C LYS A 60 6.38 -1.17 -17.80
N ALA A 61 7.51 -1.17 -17.08
CA ALA A 61 7.51 -1.13 -15.60
C ALA A 61 6.89 0.16 -15.06
N VAL A 62 7.13 1.31 -15.70
CA VAL A 62 6.50 2.59 -15.33
C VAL A 62 4.99 2.52 -15.52
N GLU A 63 4.53 2.04 -16.67
CA GLU A 63 3.09 1.88 -16.94
C GLU A 63 2.41 0.93 -15.95
N ASN A 64 3.06 -0.19 -15.61
CA ASN A 64 2.56 -1.13 -14.60
C ASN A 64 2.46 -0.48 -13.21
N ILE A 65 3.45 0.31 -12.81
CA ILE A 65 3.44 1.01 -11.51
C ILE A 65 2.43 2.17 -11.49
N ILE A 66 2.17 2.82 -12.62
CA ILE A 66 1.08 3.80 -12.75
C ILE A 66 -0.28 3.11 -12.52
N GLU A 67 -0.52 1.97 -13.18
CA GLU A 67 -1.73 1.17 -12.96
C GLU A 67 -1.84 0.71 -11.50
N ALA A 68 -0.76 0.20 -10.92
CA ALA A 68 -0.73 -0.25 -9.54
C ALA A 68 -1.05 0.88 -8.55
N ASN A 69 -0.43 2.05 -8.73
CA ASN A 69 -0.64 3.20 -7.85
C ASN A 69 -2.04 3.81 -7.98
N THR A 70 -2.72 3.60 -9.11
CA THR A 70 -3.96 4.31 -9.44
C THR A 70 -5.16 3.38 -9.41
N TYR A 71 -5.20 2.40 -10.30
CA TYR A 71 -6.38 1.55 -10.49
C TYR A 71 -6.40 0.39 -9.49
N LEU A 72 -5.30 -0.36 -9.39
CA LEU A 72 -5.24 -1.51 -8.49
C LEU A 72 -5.32 -1.06 -7.03
N SER A 73 -4.55 -0.02 -6.67
CA SER A 73 -4.62 0.57 -5.35
C SER A 73 -6.01 1.15 -5.08
N GLY A 74 -6.54 1.95 -6.01
CA GLY A 74 -7.83 2.64 -5.86
C GLY A 74 -8.99 1.70 -5.58
N ILE A 75 -9.21 0.72 -6.46
CA ILE A 75 -10.26 -0.28 -6.27
C ILE A 75 -9.95 -1.19 -5.09
N GLY A 76 -8.67 -1.55 -4.93
CA GLY A 76 -8.19 -2.38 -3.83
C GLY A 76 -8.58 -1.79 -2.48
N PHE A 77 -8.30 -0.53 -2.21
CA PHE A 77 -8.60 0.09 -0.92
C PHE A 77 -10.10 0.36 -0.75
N GLU A 78 -10.77 0.92 -1.75
CA GLU A 78 -12.17 1.37 -1.61
C GLU A 78 -13.11 0.17 -1.40
N SER A 79 -12.89 -0.89 -2.18
CA SER A 79 -13.74 -2.08 -2.21
C SER A 79 -13.21 -3.26 -1.39
N SER A 80 -12.04 -3.14 -0.77
CA SER A 80 -11.54 -4.12 0.22
C SER A 80 -11.38 -3.57 1.63
N GLY A 81 -11.14 -2.28 1.80
CA GLY A 81 -11.12 -1.59 3.10
C GLY A 81 -9.74 -1.07 3.54
N LEU A 82 -9.80 -0.05 4.42
CA LEU A 82 -8.66 0.50 5.17
C LEU A 82 -8.58 -0.14 6.57
N ALA A 83 -7.40 -0.07 7.20
CA ALA A 83 -7.14 -0.62 8.52
C ALA A 83 -6.12 0.23 9.31
N GLY A 84 -5.04 -0.38 9.79
CA GLY A 84 -4.09 0.23 10.71
C GLY A 84 -3.22 1.30 10.05
N ALA A 85 -2.73 1.07 8.84
CA ALA A 85 -1.75 1.93 8.17
C ALA A 85 -2.30 3.33 7.95
N HIS A 86 -3.51 3.46 7.39
CA HIS A 86 -4.13 4.76 7.18
C HIS A 86 -4.60 5.41 8.49
N ALA A 87 -4.99 4.63 9.51
CA ALA A 87 -5.29 5.18 10.83
C ALA A 87 -4.05 5.81 11.48
N ILE A 88 -2.89 5.18 11.35
CA ILE A 88 -1.60 5.68 11.85
C ILE A 88 -1.16 6.91 11.05
N HIS A 89 -1.29 6.88 9.72
CA HIS A 89 -1.12 8.06 8.87
C HIS A 89 -1.91 9.26 9.41
N ASN A 90 -3.20 9.07 9.70
CA ASN A 90 -4.06 10.12 10.24
C ASN A 90 -3.57 10.64 11.59
N GLY A 91 -3.05 9.76 12.46
CA GLY A 91 -2.39 10.15 13.70
C GLY A 91 -1.16 11.03 13.47
N LEU A 92 -0.30 10.67 12.51
CA LEU A 92 0.90 11.45 12.17
C LEU A 92 0.58 12.87 11.69
N THR A 93 -0.60 13.11 11.10
CA THR A 93 -1.00 14.48 10.70
C THR A 93 -1.18 15.43 11.90
N LYS A 94 -1.29 14.91 13.12
CA LYS A 94 -1.38 15.71 14.35
C LYS A 94 -0.01 16.21 14.85
N LEU A 95 1.09 15.70 14.28
CA LEU A 95 2.45 16.10 14.62
C LEU A 95 2.96 17.07 13.56
N GLU A 96 3.31 18.29 13.98
CA GLU A 96 3.80 19.35 13.06
C GLU A 96 5.07 18.89 12.33
N GLU A 97 5.90 18.08 12.99
CA GLU A 97 7.12 17.50 12.45
C GLU A 97 6.86 16.64 11.22
N CYS A 98 5.65 16.09 11.04
CA CYS A 98 5.31 15.25 9.91
C CYS A 98 4.67 16.02 8.74
N HIS A 99 4.38 17.32 8.86
CA HIS A 99 3.60 18.04 7.84
C HIS A 99 4.28 18.14 6.49
N HIS A 100 5.61 18.20 6.47
CA HIS A 100 6.42 18.27 5.25
C HIS A 100 6.47 16.96 4.46
N LEU A 101 6.11 15.82 5.07
CA LEU A 101 6.11 14.51 4.43
C LEU A 101 4.87 14.33 3.56
N TYR A 102 5.05 13.67 2.41
CA TYR A 102 3.97 13.28 1.52
C TYR A 102 3.07 12.21 2.16
N HIS A 103 1.83 12.11 1.65
CA HIS A 103 0.85 11.09 2.08
C HIS A 103 1.44 9.67 2.06
N GLY A 104 1.98 9.26 0.92
CA GLY A 104 2.52 7.91 0.75
C GLY A 104 3.75 7.61 1.62
N GLU A 105 4.51 8.61 2.07
CA GLU A 105 5.65 8.43 2.97
C GLU A 105 5.18 8.07 4.39
N LYS A 106 4.17 8.79 4.87
CA LYS A 106 3.50 8.51 6.15
C LYS A 106 2.77 7.17 6.12
N VAL A 107 2.06 6.86 5.02
CA VAL A 107 1.36 5.58 4.86
C VAL A 107 2.34 4.41 4.83
N ALA A 108 3.48 4.50 4.12
CA ALA A 108 4.48 3.44 4.10
C ALA A 108 5.02 3.11 5.50
N PHE A 109 5.27 4.15 6.33
CA PHE A 109 5.61 3.93 7.74
C PHE A 109 4.46 3.30 8.53
N GLY A 110 3.23 3.79 8.34
CA GLY A 110 2.02 3.21 8.93
C GLY A 110 1.85 1.73 8.60
N THR A 111 2.17 1.30 7.37
CA THR A 111 2.13 -0.10 6.94
C THR A 111 3.10 -0.97 7.74
N LEU A 112 4.34 -0.50 7.97
CA LEU A 112 5.30 -1.22 8.81
C LEU A 112 4.80 -1.36 10.26
N VAL A 113 4.22 -0.29 10.81
CA VAL A 113 3.63 -0.33 12.16
C VAL A 113 2.44 -1.29 12.20
N GLN A 114 1.58 -1.31 11.18
CA GLN A 114 0.49 -2.28 11.08
C GLN A 114 1.01 -3.72 11.06
N LEU A 115 2.06 -4.04 10.31
CA LEU A 115 2.66 -5.38 10.30
C LEU A 115 3.19 -5.80 11.67
N VAL A 116 3.76 -4.86 12.43
CA VAL A 116 4.16 -5.09 13.83
C VAL A 116 2.93 -5.36 14.71
N LEU A 117 1.84 -4.59 14.55
CA LEU A 117 0.59 -4.81 15.29
C LEU A 117 -0.06 -6.16 14.96
N GLU A 118 0.06 -6.61 13.71
CA GLU A 118 -0.42 -7.92 13.25
C GLU A 118 0.47 -9.08 13.72
N ASN A 119 1.62 -8.80 14.34
CA ASN A 119 2.65 -9.79 14.66
C ASN A 119 3.02 -10.62 13.41
N ALA A 120 3.18 -9.93 12.28
CA ALA A 120 3.56 -10.54 11.01
C ALA A 120 4.93 -11.23 11.11
N ALA A 121 5.15 -12.24 10.27
CA ALA A 121 6.44 -12.92 10.22
C ALA A 121 7.55 -11.92 9.86
N MET A 122 8.72 -12.05 10.51
CA MET A 122 9.86 -11.15 10.26
C MET A 122 10.31 -11.15 8.80
N GLU A 123 10.11 -12.25 8.08
CA GLU A 123 10.40 -12.32 6.64
C GLU A 123 9.50 -11.39 5.80
N GLU A 124 8.21 -11.31 6.14
CA GLU A 124 7.27 -10.38 5.50
C GLU A 124 7.64 -8.92 5.84
N ILE A 125 7.92 -8.64 7.12
CA ILE A 125 8.34 -7.30 7.56
C ILE A 125 9.64 -6.88 6.84
N ASN A 126 10.62 -7.79 6.75
CA ASN A 126 11.89 -7.51 6.09
C ASN A 126 11.72 -7.28 4.59
N THR A 127 10.79 -7.98 3.93
CA THR A 127 10.46 -7.76 2.52
C THR A 127 9.94 -6.35 2.29
N VAL A 128 8.99 -5.91 3.13
CA VAL A 128 8.41 -4.56 3.05
C VAL A 128 9.44 -3.49 3.40
N LEU A 129 10.27 -3.72 4.42
CA LEU A 129 11.38 -2.83 4.79
C LEU A 129 12.39 -2.67 3.65
N ALA A 130 12.77 -3.77 3.00
CA ALA A 130 13.71 -3.75 1.88
C ALA A 130 13.13 -2.97 0.69
N PHE A 131 11.87 -3.20 0.35
CA PHE A 131 11.17 -2.45 -0.70
C PHE A 131 11.15 -0.94 -0.39
N CYS A 132 10.76 -0.54 0.81
CA CYS A 132 10.71 0.87 1.22
C CYS A 132 12.07 1.58 1.18
N ARG A 133 13.19 0.84 1.29
CA ARG A 133 14.55 1.38 1.26
C ARG A 133 15.19 1.40 -0.13
N SER A 134 14.54 0.79 -1.13
CA SER A 134 15.07 0.68 -2.50
C SER A 134 14.91 1.94 -3.35
#